data_AF-A0A8S3IIY4-F1
#
_entry.id   AF-A0A8S3IIY4-F1
#
_cell.length_a   1.000
_cell.length_b   1.000
_cell.length_c   1.000
_cell.angle_alpha   90.00
_cell.angle_beta   90.00
_cell.angle_gamma   90.00
#
_symmetry.space_group_name_H-M   'P 1'
#
loop_
_entity.id
_entity.type
_entity.pdbx_description
1 polymer ?
#
loop_
_entity_poly.entity_id
_entity_poly.type
_entity_poly.pdbx_seq_one_letter_code
_entity_poly.pdbx_strand_id
1 'polypeptide(L)'
;MEGRKIKTKSKLKVHRQKHKLFRANDPLLSVLMWGVNFTTHELENANIPIMLLPEHFKAYVKVRVDNQNFNKEVMPSHFKIKEYCPLVFRAIRKHWQINDSNFRNSLTEPSILLNESAEANTNYYQSCDRRFIIKCISREAVEQISNILPEYHRVRIE
;
A
#
# COMPACT_ATOMS: atom_id res chain seq x y z
N MET A 1 -46.14 38.27 25.33
CA MET A 1 -44.78 37.78 25.08
C MET A 1 -44.89 36.51 24.25
N GLU A 2 -44.75 36.60 22.93
CA GLU A 2 -44.86 35.43 22.03
C GLU A 2 -43.53 34.70 21.94
N GLY A 3 -43.52 33.44 22.37
CA GLY A 3 -42.35 32.56 22.32
C GLY A 3 -41.99 32.19 20.88
N ARG A 4 -40.81 32.61 20.42
CA ARG A 4 -40.24 32.18 19.13
C ARG A 4 -39.96 30.68 19.15
N LYS A 5 -40.72 29.91 18.36
CA LYS A 5 -40.40 28.51 18.05
C LYS A 5 -39.11 28.46 17.21
N ILE A 6 -38.05 27.90 17.79
CA ILE A 6 -36.79 27.63 17.11
C ILE A 6 -37.03 26.49 16.11
N LYS A 7 -36.98 26.80 14.81
CA LYS A 7 -37.05 25.80 13.74
C LYS A 7 -35.83 24.88 13.85
N THR A 8 -36.09 23.59 14.08
CA THR A 8 -35.09 22.52 14.09
C THR A 8 -34.33 22.52 12.76
N LYS A 9 -33.00 22.67 12.83
CA LYS A 9 -32.11 22.60 11.67
C LYS A 9 -32.39 21.31 10.91
N SER A 10 -32.80 21.42 9.65
CA SER A 10 -32.96 20.29 8.74
C SER A 10 -31.70 19.43 8.79
N LYS A 11 -31.84 18.12 9.02
CA LYS A 11 -30.72 17.17 8.99
C LYS A 11 -30.03 17.32 7.64
N LEU A 12 -28.88 18.00 7.63
CA LEU A 12 -28.02 18.12 6.47
C LEU A 12 -27.72 16.68 6.02
N LYS A 13 -28.27 16.28 4.87
CA LYS A 13 -27.90 15.00 4.27
C LYS A 13 -26.46 15.14 3.81
N VAL A 14 -25.53 14.73 4.68
CA VAL A 14 -24.11 14.65 4.36
C VAL A 14 -23.97 13.67 3.21
N HIS A 15 -23.74 14.20 2.01
CA HIS A 15 -23.45 13.39 0.85
C HIS A 15 -22.03 12.86 1.06
N ARG A 16 -21.90 11.60 1.51
CA ARG A 16 -20.60 10.95 1.65
C ARG A 16 -19.95 10.93 0.27
N GLN A 17 -18.80 11.58 0.14
CA GLN A 17 -18.06 11.63 -1.12
C GLN A 17 -17.71 10.20 -1.54
N LYS A 18 -18.23 9.77 -2.70
CA LYS A 18 -17.97 8.44 -3.28
C LYS A 18 -16.60 8.42 -3.96
N HIS A 19 -15.52 8.53 -3.19
CA HIS A 19 -14.21 8.22 -3.75
C HIS A 19 -14.08 6.70 -3.96
N LYS A 20 -13.23 6.30 -4.91
CA LYS A 20 -12.79 4.90 -5.07
C LYS A 20 -12.02 4.53 -3.80
N LEU A 21 -12.73 3.97 -2.82
CA LEU A 21 -12.13 3.58 -1.55
C LEU A 21 -11.56 2.17 -1.69
N PHE A 22 -10.33 1.99 -1.23
CA PHE A 22 -9.74 0.67 -1.06
C PHE A 22 -10.47 -0.02 0.10
N ARG A 23 -11.25 -1.04 -0.25
CA ARG A 23 -12.12 -1.76 0.68
C ARG A 23 -11.57 -3.15 0.89
N ALA A 24 -11.31 -3.49 2.14
CA ALA A 24 -11.08 -4.86 2.56
C ALA A 24 -11.80 -5.10 3.89
N ASN A 25 -12.18 -6.36 4.13
CA ASN A 25 -12.72 -6.77 5.43
C ASN A 25 -11.67 -6.65 6.55
N ASP A 26 -10.38 -6.73 6.20
CA ASP A 26 -9.25 -6.49 7.09
C ASP A 26 -8.76 -5.04 6.97
N PRO A 27 -8.78 -4.24 8.06
CA PRO A 27 -8.22 -2.89 8.07
C PRO A 27 -6.75 -2.81 7.63
N LEU A 28 -5.95 -3.84 7.89
CA LEU A 28 -4.54 -3.90 7.46
C LEU A 28 -4.43 -3.96 5.95
N LEU A 29 -5.33 -4.71 5.29
CA LEU A 29 -5.37 -4.83 3.84
C LEU A 29 -5.84 -3.52 3.19
N SER A 30 -6.80 -2.80 3.80
CA SER A 30 -7.16 -1.45 3.36
C SER A 30 -5.97 -0.47 3.44
N VAL A 31 -5.17 -0.55 4.50
CA VAL A 31 -3.94 0.24 4.66
C VAL A 31 -2.89 -0.16 3.62
N LEU A 32 -2.72 -1.44 3.34
CA LEU A 32 -1.80 -1.94 2.30
C LEU A 32 -2.17 -1.39 0.93
N MET A 33 -3.44 -1.53 0.52
CA MET A 33 -3.93 -1.03 -0.77
C MET A 33 -3.73 0.48 -0.89
N TRP A 34 -4.05 1.24 0.16
CA TRP A 34 -3.79 2.68 0.18
C TRP A 34 -2.30 3.00 0.08
N GLY A 35 -1.46 2.25 0.78
CA GLY A 35 -0.01 2.42 0.76
C GLY A 35 0.59 2.17 -0.61
N VAL A 36 0.23 1.05 -1.24
CA VAL A 36 0.68 0.73 -2.60
C VAL A 36 0.22 1.80 -3.57
N ASN A 37 -1.04 2.23 -3.50
CA ASN A 37 -1.54 3.30 -4.36
C ASN A 37 -0.76 4.61 -4.16
N PHE A 38 -0.54 5.00 -2.89
CA PHE A 38 0.20 6.20 -2.55
C PHE A 38 1.63 6.14 -3.08
N THR A 39 2.40 5.11 -2.72
CA THR A 39 3.84 5.08 -3.05
C THR A 39 4.10 4.91 -4.54
N THR A 40 3.30 4.10 -5.24
CA THR A 40 3.43 3.96 -6.69
C THR A 40 3.13 5.26 -7.42
N HIS A 41 2.15 6.05 -6.94
CA HIS A 41 1.84 7.35 -7.52
C HIS A 41 2.93 8.39 -7.24
N GLU A 42 3.46 8.45 -6.02
CA GLU A 42 4.58 9.35 -5.68
C GLU A 42 5.83 9.08 -6.52
N LEU A 43 6.06 7.81 -6.86
CA LEU A 43 7.20 7.40 -7.67
C LEU A 43 6.95 7.48 -9.19
N GLU A 44 5.71 7.72 -9.63
CA GLU A 44 5.31 7.65 -11.05
C GLU A 44 6.17 8.58 -11.93
N ASN A 45 6.45 9.79 -11.42
CA ASN A 45 7.25 10.81 -12.11
C ASN A 45 8.75 10.79 -11.77
N ALA A 46 9.19 9.93 -10.85
CA ALA A 46 10.60 9.82 -10.55
C ALA A 46 11.33 9.17 -11.74
N ASN A 47 12.53 9.62 -12.07
CA ASN A 47 13.37 8.91 -13.04
C ASN A 47 14.14 7.80 -12.31
N ILE A 48 14.11 6.58 -12.84
CA ILE A 48 14.97 5.50 -12.33
C ILE A 48 16.38 5.80 -12.87
N PRO A 49 17.37 6.07 -12.00
CA PRO A 49 18.74 6.33 -12.47
C PRO A 49 19.30 5.08 -13.14
N ILE A 50 20.20 5.28 -14.11
CA ILE A 50 20.85 4.18 -14.86
C ILE A 50 21.58 3.23 -13.91
N MET A 51 22.16 3.77 -12.83
CA MET A 51 22.85 3.02 -11.79
C MET A 51 22.27 3.39 -10.42
N LEU A 52 22.06 2.39 -9.57
CA LEU A 52 21.61 2.63 -8.19
C LEU A 52 22.80 2.88 -7.28
N LEU A 53 22.74 3.96 -6.50
CA LEU A 53 23.72 4.28 -5.47
C LEU A 53 23.48 3.45 -4.19
N PRO A 54 24.52 3.21 -3.37
CA PRO A 54 24.39 2.48 -2.10
C PRO A 54 23.33 3.05 -1.14
N GLU A 55 23.08 4.36 -1.19
CA GLU A 55 22.06 5.03 -0.38
C GLU A 55 20.63 4.59 -0.75
N HIS A 56 20.37 4.22 -2.00
CA HIS A 56 19.05 3.73 -2.42
C HIS A 56 18.67 2.42 -1.74
N PHE A 57 19.66 1.59 -1.36
CA PHE A 57 19.46 0.34 -0.63
C PHE A 57 19.23 0.54 0.88
N LYS A 58 19.40 1.77 1.38
CA LYS A 58 19.09 2.16 2.77
C LYS A 58 17.89 3.11 2.86
N ALA A 59 17.43 3.61 1.72
CA ALA A 59 16.34 4.57 1.64
C ALA A 59 15.00 3.94 2.08
N TYR A 60 14.13 4.78 2.65
CA TYR A 60 12.75 4.40 2.93
C TYR A 60 11.86 5.64 2.86
N VAL A 61 10.58 5.41 2.53
CA VAL A 61 9.53 6.43 2.64
C VAL A 61 8.63 6.02 3.79
N LYS A 62 8.36 6.95 4.71
CA LYS A 62 7.46 6.70 5.85
C LYS A 62 6.39 7.78 5.88
N VAL A 63 5.14 7.35 5.83
CA VAL A 63 3.98 8.23 5.87
C VAL A 63 3.14 7.90 7.10
N ARG A 64 2.68 8.94 7.78
CA ARG A 64 1.74 8.85 8.88
C ARG A 64 0.45 9.55 8.45
N VAL A 65 -0.67 8.86 8.60
CA VAL A 65 -1.99 9.40 8.30
C VAL A 65 -2.78 9.48 9.61
N ASP A 66 -3.28 10.68 9.90
CA ASP A 66 -4.13 10.98 11.06
C ASP A 66 -5.43 11.63 10.57
N ASN A 67 -6.44 10.81 10.34
CA ASN A 67 -7.74 11.21 9.84
C ASN A 67 -8.69 11.57 11.00
N GLN A 68 -9.28 12.76 10.97
CA GLN A 68 -10.28 13.19 11.94
C GLN A 68 -11.69 13.05 11.37
N ASN A 69 -12.52 12.18 11.97
CA ASN A 69 -13.93 11.95 11.57
C ASN A 69 -14.13 11.66 10.07
N PHE A 70 -13.13 11.06 9.43
CA PHE A 70 -13.15 10.70 8.03
C PHE A 70 -13.05 9.18 7.86
N ASN A 71 -13.99 8.61 7.10
CA ASN A 71 -13.94 7.24 6.60
C ASN A 71 -13.69 6.10 7.64
N LYS A 72 -14.17 6.29 8.89
CA LYS A 72 -13.92 5.35 10.00
C LYS A 72 -14.40 3.92 9.78
N GLU A 73 -15.41 3.74 8.93
CA GLU A 73 -15.99 2.42 8.62
C GLU A 73 -15.11 1.59 7.65
N VAL A 74 -14.19 2.23 6.92
CA VAL A 74 -13.45 1.59 5.82
C VAL A 74 -11.93 1.63 6.02
N MET A 75 -11.43 2.66 6.70
CA MET A 75 -9.99 2.84 6.92
C MET A 75 -9.71 3.23 8.38
N PRO A 76 -8.64 2.68 8.99
CA PRO A 76 -8.18 3.15 10.29
C PRO A 76 -7.96 4.66 10.28
N SER A 77 -8.35 5.34 11.37
CA SER A 77 -8.13 6.78 11.49
C SER A 77 -6.65 7.13 11.65
N HIS A 78 -5.87 6.25 12.25
CA HIS A 78 -4.46 6.47 12.52
C HIS A 78 -3.67 5.27 12.05
N PHE A 79 -2.79 5.46 11.08
CA PHE A 79 -1.91 4.40 10.61
C PHE A 79 -0.59 4.98 10.08
N LYS A 80 0.39 4.09 9.94
CA LYS A 80 1.71 4.41 9.40
C LYS A 80 2.05 3.40 8.34
N ILE A 81 2.65 3.88 7.27
CA ILE A 81 3.16 3.04 6.19
C ILE A 81 4.64 3.34 6.03
N LYS A 82 5.43 2.31 5.78
CA LYS A 82 6.84 2.42 5.46
C LYS A 82 7.13 1.55 4.26
N GLU A 83 7.60 2.16 3.19
CA GLU A 83 8.13 1.47 2.01
C GLU A 83 9.66 1.51 2.07
N TYR A 84 10.28 0.35 1.90
CA TYR A 84 11.73 0.20 1.90
C TYR A 84 12.27 0.25 0.48
N CYS A 85 13.42 0.88 0.29
CA CYS A 85 14.20 0.90 -0.95
C CYS A 85 13.33 1.17 -2.20
N PRO A 86 12.52 2.24 -2.23
CA PRO A 86 11.47 2.43 -3.25
C PRO A 86 12.01 2.41 -4.68
N LEU A 87 13.15 3.07 -4.92
CA LEU A 87 13.80 3.09 -6.24
C LEU A 87 14.37 1.72 -6.63
N VAL A 88 14.92 0.97 -5.66
CA VAL A 88 15.45 -0.38 -5.91
C VAL A 88 14.33 -1.33 -6.31
N PHE A 89 13.21 -1.35 -5.56
CA PHE A 89 12.06 -2.20 -5.91
C PHE A 89 11.36 -1.76 -7.20
N ARG A 90 11.46 -0.49 -7.58
CA ARG A 90 11.01 -0.02 -8.89
C ARG A 90 11.93 -0.49 -10.03
N ALA A 91 13.26 -0.44 -9.85
CA ALA A 91 14.21 -0.98 -10.82
C ALA A 91 14.01 -2.50 -11.02
N ILE A 92 13.82 -3.22 -9.90
CA ILE A 92 13.39 -4.62 -9.86
C ILE A 92 12.14 -4.81 -10.74
N ARG A 93 11.02 -4.13 -10.43
CA ARG A 93 9.78 -4.26 -11.23
C ARG A 93 10.01 -4.00 -12.72
N LYS A 94 10.76 -2.97 -13.07
CA LYS A 94 11.10 -2.64 -14.47
C LYS A 94 11.88 -3.76 -15.15
N HIS A 95 12.87 -4.36 -14.47
CA HIS A 95 13.65 -5.48 -15.00
C HIS A 95 12.76 -6.69 -15.32
N TRP A 96 11.82 -7.05 -14.44
CA TRP A 96 10.82 -8.10 -14.70
C TRP A 96 9.65 -7.65 -15.59
N GLN A 97 9.75 -6.50 -16.24
CA GLN A 97 8.73 -5.96 -17.15
C GLN A 97 7.36 -5.76 -16.48
N ILE A 98 7.36 -5.52 -15.18
CA ILE A 98 6.17 -5.21 -14.40
C ILE A 98 5.94 -3.69 -14.47
N ASN A 99 4.90 -3.29 -15.20
CA ASN A 99 4.47 -1.90 -15.26
C ASN A 99 3.91 -1.43 -13.90
N ASP A 100 4.33 -0.25 -13.44
CA ASP A 100 3.93 0.31 -12.13
C ASP A 100 2.41 0.47 -12.01
N SER A 101 1.70 0.87 -13.07
CA SER A 101 0.24 0.98 -13.07
C SER A 101 -0.43 -0.39 -13.01
N ASN A 102 0.13 -1.41 -13.68
CA ASN A 102 -0.39 -2.77 -13.60
C ASN A 102 -0.20 -3.35 -12.20
N PHE A 103 0.98 -3.15 -11.61
CA PHE A 103 1.28 -3.54 -10.23
C PHE A 103 0.32 -2.88 -9.23
N ARG A 104 0.14 -1.55 -9.35
CA ARG A 104 -0.82 -0.78 -8.54
C ARG A 104 -2.22 -1.39 -8.65
N ASN A 105 -2.75 -1.51 -9.87
CA ASN A 105 -4.09 -2.03 -10.09
C ASN A 105 -4.27 -3.42 -9.46
N SER A 106 -3.35 -4.36 -9.69
CA SER A 106 -3.44 -5.72 -9.12
C SER A 106 -3.49 -5.77 -7.60
N LEU A 107 -2.82 -4.84 -6.92
CA LEU A 107 -2.70 -4.80 -5.46
C LEU A 107 -3.66 -3.80 -4.79
N THR A 108 -4.44 -3.07 -5.58
CA THR A 108 -5.44 -2.12 -5.08
C THR A 108 -6.88 -2.56 -5.36
N GLU A 109 -7.07 -3.71 -6.01
CA GLU A 109 -8.41 -4.29 -6.17
C GLU A 109 -8.88 -4.95 -4.85
N PRO A 110 -10.15 -4.75 -4.45
CA PRO A 110 -10.68 -5.19 -3.16
C PRO A 110 -10.79 -6.72 -3.00
N SER A 111 -10.53 -7.48 -4.06
CA SER A 111 -10.62 -8.94 -4.10
C SER A 111 -9.27 -9.65 -3.85
N ILE A 112 -8.39 -9.07 -3.04
CA ILE A 112 -7.20 -9.78 -2.56
C ILE A 112 -7.67 -10.96 -1.69
N LEU A 113 -7.34 -12.18 -2.11
CA LEU A 113 -7.81 -13.41 -1.49
C LEU A 113 -6.78 -13.89 -0.46
N LEU A 114 -7.23 -14.18 0.76
CA LEU A 114 -6.43 -14.92 1.72
C LEU A 114 -6.38 -16.39 1.26
N ASN A 115 -5.18 -16.89 1.01
CA ASN A 115 -4.95 -18.30 0.72
C ASN A 115 -4.21 -18.92 1.90
N GLU A 116 -4.86 -19.90 2.52
CA GLU A 116 -4.24 -20.75 3.54
C GLU A 116 -3.67 -21.98 2.84
N SER A 117 -2.34 -22.01 2.72
CA SER A 117 -1.66 -23.19 2.16
C SER A 117 -1.43 -24.20 3.28
N ALA A 118 -2.29 -25.22 3.34
CA ALA A 118 -2.19 -26.32 4.30
C ALA A 118 -0.82 -27.03 4.28
N GLU A 119 -0.15 -27.06 3.12
CA GLU A 119 1.15 -27.71 2.92
C GLU A 119 2.34 -26.87 3.42
N ALA A 120 2.22 -25.54 3.49
CA ALA A 120 3.34 -24.63 3.76
C ALA A 120 3.26 -23.95 5.13
N ASN A 121 2.19 -24.21 5.90
CA ASN A 121 1.89 -23.61 7.21
C ASN A 121 2.11 -22.08 7.24
N THR A 122 1.89 -21.42 6.10
CA THR A 122 2.11 -19.98 5.93
C THR A 122 0.91 -19.37 5.25
N ASN A 123 0.32 -18.39 5.92
CA ASN A 123 -0.77 -17.58 5.38
C ASN A 123 -0.19 -16.51 4.47
N TYR A 124 -0.70 -16.44 3.25
CA TYR A 124 -0.38 -15.37 2.32
C TYR A 124 -1.64 -14.86 1.65
N TYR A 125 -1.60 -13.61 1.23
CA TYR A 125 -2.64 -13.06 0.38
C TYR A 125 -2.19 -13.13 -1.08
N GLN A 126 -3.14 -13.29 -1.98
CA GLN A 126 -2.89 -13.31 -3.41
C GLN A 126 -3.70 -12.21 -4.09
N SER A 127 -3.09 -11.51 -5.05
CA SER A 127 -3.81 -10.57 -5.89
C SER A 127 -4.90 -11.28 -6.69
N CYS A 128 -5.96 -10.55 -7.03
CA CYS A 128 -7.15 -11.10 -7.69
C CYS A 128 -6.82 -11.76 -9.04
N ASP A 129 -5.85 -11.19 -9.75
CA ASP A 129 -5.34 -11.66 -11.04
C ASP A 129 -4.26 -12.75 -10.91
N ARG A 130 -3.99 -13.21 -9.68
CA ARG A 130 -3.02 -14.26 -9.34
C ARG A 130 -1.58 -13.97 -9.74
N ARG A 131 -1.26 -12.72 -10.09
CA ARG A 131 0.11 -12.30 -10.49
C ARG A 131 1.05 -12.05 -9.32
N PHE A 132 0.50 -11.71 -8.15
CA PHE A 132 1.29 -11.32 -6.98
C PHE A 132 0.87 -12.07 -5.73
N ILE A 133 1.86 -12.37 -4.89
CA ILE A 133 1.68 -12.92 -3.55
C ILE A 133 2.15 -11.87 -2.55
N ILE A 134 1.35 -11.63 -1.52
CA ILE A 134 1.63 -10.75 -0.40
C ILE A 134 1.84 -11.65 0.82
N LYS A 135 3.07 -11.69 1.32
CA LYS A 135 3.44 -12.50 2.48
C LYS A 135 3.76 -11.61 3.66
N CYS A 136 3.20 -11.93 4.82
CA CYS A 136 3.61 -11.34 6.08
C CYS A 136 4.96 -11.94 6.49
N ILE A 137 5.95 -11.10 6.75
CA ILE A 137 7.29 -11.50 7.15
C ILE A 137 7.67 -10.84 8.47
N SER A 138 8.54 -11.50 9.23
CA SER A 138 9.04 -10.95 10.50
C SER A 138 10.03 -9.80 10.25
N ARG A 139 10.36 -9.07 11.31
CA ARG A 139 11.34 -7.99 11.24
C ARG A 139 12.73 -8.51 10.84
N GLU A 140 13.12 -9.65 11.38
CA GLU A 140 14.40 -10.31 11.10
C GLU A 140 14.49 -10.69 9.62
N ALA A 141 13.39 -11.17 9.03
CA ALA A 141 13.32 -11.46 7.61
C ALA A 141 13.46 -10.18 6.74
N VAL A 142 12.88 -9.05 7.18
CA VAL A 142 13.08 -7.75 6.50
C VAL A 142 14.56 -7.33 6.54
N GLU A 143 15.22 -7.48 7.67
CA GLU A 143 16.64 -7.15 7.84
C GLU A 143 17.52 -8.07 6.95
N GLN A 144 17.22 -9.37 6.89
CA GLN A 144 17.87 -10.31 5.98
C GLN A 144 17.69 -9.92 4.51
N ILE A 145 16.46 -9.61 4.08
CA ILE A 145 16.17 -9.15 2.72
C ILE A 145 16.96 -7.87 2.42
N SER A 146 16.99 -6.92 3.35
CA SER A 146 17.73 -5.68 3.19
C SER A 146 19.24 -5.90 3.00
N ASN A 147 19.81 -6.92 3.66
CA ASN A 147 21.24 -7.25 3.55
C ASN A 147 21.60 -7.90 2.21
N ILE A 148 20.73 -8.77 1.68
CA ILE A 148 20.97 -9.46 0.40
C ILE A 148 20.57 -8.61 -0.82
N LEU A 149 19.76 -7.58 -0.64
CA LEU A 149 19.19 -6.78 -1.73
C LEU A 149 20.25 -6.17 -2.68
N PRO A 150 21.39 -5.62 -2.20
CA PRO A 150 22.44 -5.12 -3.08
C PRO A 150 23.05 -6.20 -3.97
N GLU A 151 23.33 -7.37 -3.39
CA GLU A 151 23.88 -8.50 -4.14
C GLU A 151 22.85 -9.05 -5.14
N TYR A 152 21.59 -9.15 -4.73
CA TYR A 152 20.50 -9.57 -5.60
C TYR A 152 20.35 -8.66 -6.82
N HIS A 153 20.37 -7.34 -6.62
CA HIS A 153 20.32 -6.37 -7.71
C HIS A 153 21.52 -6.54 -8.66
N ARG A 154 22.73 -6.62 -8.11
CA ARG A 154 23.97 -6.79 -8.90
C ARG A 154 23.99 -8.07 -9.74
N VAL A 155 23.44 -9.18 -9.22
CA VAL A 155 23.50 -10.48 -9.92
C VAL A 155 22.34 -10.67 -10.91
N ARG A 156 21.18 -10.07 -10.64
CA ARG A 156 19.96 -10.32 -11.41
C ARG A 156 19.58 -9.18 -12.36
N ILE A 157 20.05 -7.95 -12.13
CA ILE A 157 19.58 -6.76 -12.86
C ILE A 157 20.72 -6.08 -13.63
N GLU A 158 21.91 -6.00 -13.04
CA GLU A 158 23.15 -5.57 -13.71
C GLU A 158 23.80 -6.75 -14.48
#